data_AF-I9QH52-F1
#
_entry.id   AF-I9QH52-F1
#
_cell.length_a   1.000
_cell.length_b   1.000
_cell.length_c   1.000
_cell.angle_alpha   90.00
_cell.angle_beta   90.00
_cell.angle_gamma   90.00
#
_symmetry.space_group_name_H-M   'P 1'
#
loop_
_entity.id
_entity.type
_entity.pdbx_description
1 polymer ?
#
loop_
_entity_poly.entity_id
_entity_poly.type
_entity_poly.pdbx_seq_one_letter_code
_entity_poly.pdbx_strand_id
1 'polypeptide(L)'
;MNAQELIKKSALIEKALKEQGLQERAKPFMSENSVIKTEELEKTLKEMQAEDRDLKVGIIGRVKADKSSLLNALIFEGVEVLPKAATPMTASLTILKYAQNLSAEVEFYSPKDIAELKNEHERYVREFNRIVDEEVKKQKEKQSLANRAKEEIKNFGNMLNRNKNPEVAPKERVLSDE
;
A
#
# COMPACT_ATOMS: atom_id res chain seq x y z
N MET A 1 -1.43 34.19 15.51
CA MET A 1 -0.99 35.58 15.24
C MET A 1 -0.27 35.58 13.89
N ASN A 2 -0.72 36.37 12.91
CA ASN A 2 -0.20 36.33 11.53
C ASN A 2 1.16 37.05 11.44
N ALA A 3 2.13 36.50 10.70
CA ALA A 3 3.46 37.09 10.50
C ALA A 3 3.38 38.54 9.96
N GLN A 4 2.44 38.83 9.05
CA GLN A 4 2.23 40.19 8.54
C GLN A 4 1.69 41.15 9.61
N GLU A 5 0.91 40.65 10.57
CA GLU A 5 0.37 41.45 11.66
C GLU A 5 1.49 41.82 12.66
N LEU A 6 2.42 40.89 12.90
CA LEU A 6 3.59 41.10 13.75
C LEU A 6 4.54 42.16 13.17
N ILE A 7 4.83 42.08 11.87
CA ILE A 7 5.67 43.06 11.15
C ILE A 7 5.02 44.45 11.20
N LYS A 8 3.71 44.55 10.96
CA LYS A 8 2.97 45.83 11.04
C LYS A 8 3.04 46.45 12.43
N LYS A 9 2.87 45.65 13.49
CA LYS A 9 2.97 46.14 14.88
C LYS A 9 4.38 46.61 15.21
N SER A 10 5.41 45.87 14.80
CA SER A 10 6.82 46.27 14.97
C SER A 10 7.13 47.60 14.28
N ALA A 11 6.70 47.75 13.01
CA ALA A 11 6.90 48.99 12.25
C ALA A 11 6.21 50.20 12.90
N LEU A 12 5.01 50.01 13.45
CA LEU A 12 4.28 51.07 14.17
C LEU A 12 5.01 51.51 15.43
N ILE A 13 5.58 50.57 16.19
CA ILE A 13 6.36 50.85 17.40
C ILE A 13 7.63 51.62 17.05
N GLU A 14 8.40 51.18 16.06
CA GLU A 14 9.61 51.90 15.62
C GLU A 14 9.29 53.31 15.11
N LYS A 15 8.20 53.47 14.36
CA LYS A 15 7.72 54.77 13.89
C LYS A 15 7.35 55.69 15.05
N ALA A 16 6.59 55.21 16.03
CA ALA A 16 6.20 55.98 17.20
C ALA A 16 7.42 56.39 18.06
N LEU A 17 8.40 55.50 18.23
CA LEU A 17 9.65 55.80 18.94
C LEU A 17 10.46 56.90 18.24
N LYS A 18 10.46 56.92 16.90
CA LYS A 18 11.13 57.96 16.10
C LYS A 18 10.40 59.29 16.16
N GLU A 19 9.08 59.30 16.01
CA GLU A 19 8.26 60.52 16.02
C GLU A 19 8.26 61.21 17.38
N GLN A 20 8.30 60.44 18.47
CA GLN A 20 8.35 60.96 19.84
C GLN A 20 9.78 61.27 20.33
N GLY A 21 10.82 61.04 19.50
CA GLY A 21 12.22 61.25 19.88
C GLY A 21 12.70 60.36 21.04
N LEU A 22 12.03 59.24 21.31
CA LEU A 22 12.27 58.36 22.45
C LEU A 22 13.37 57.32 22.19
N GLN A 23 14.06 57.40 21.05
CA GLN A 23 15.05 56.41 20.62
C GLN A 23 16.15 56.18 21.66
N GLU A 24 16.73 57.24 22.23
CA GLU A 24 17.77 57.14 23.26
C GLU A 24 17.26 56.53 24.58
N ARG A 25 16.00 56.83 24.95
CA ARG A 25 15.37 56.25 26.16
C ARG A 25 14.96 54.79 25.98
N ALA A 26 14.67 54.38 24.75
CA ALA A 26 14.30 53.01 24.42
C ALA A 26 15.51 52.09 24.28
N LYS A 27 16.71 52.61 23.98
CA LYS A 27 17.94 51.82 23.80
C LYS A 27 18.22 50.81 24.94
N PRO A 28 18.16 51.18 26.24
CA PRO A 28 18.39 50.22 27.32
C PRO A 28 17.37 49.07 27.29
N PHE A 29 16.08 49.40 27.15
CA PHE A 29 15.00 48.42 27.04
C PHE A 29 15.15 47.50 25.84
N MET A 30 15.55 48.04 24.68
CA MET A 30 15.78 47.26 23.47
C MET A 30 16.96 46.30 23.65
N SER A 31 18.04 46.76 24.30
CA SER A 31 19.20 45.91 24.59
C SER A 31 18.91 44.81 25.61
N GLU A 32 18.17 45.10 26.67
CA GLU A 32 17.81 44.13 27.71
C GLU A 32 16.90 43.02 27.17
N ASN A 33 15.98 43.37 26.26
CA ASN A 33 15.00 42.42 25.71
C ASN A 33 15.40 41.87 24.34
N SER A 34 16.63 42.16 23.87
CA SER A 34 17.12 41.72 22.55
C SER A 34 16.14 42.06 21.41
N VAL A 35 15.56 43.26 21.46
CA VAL A 35 14.59 43.72 20.47
C VAL A 35 15.30 43.93 19.13
N ILE A 36 14.98 43.06 18.17
CA ILE A 36 15.46 43.15 16.80
C ILE A 36 14.70 44.24 16.03
N LYS A 37 15.33 44.78 14.99
CA LYS A 37 14.69 45.76 14.10
C LYS A 37 13.62 45.10 13.26
N THR A 38 12.63 45.87 12.80
CA THR A 38 11.57 45.36 11.91
C THR A 38 12.14 44.72 10.64
N GLU A 39 13.21 45.28 10.07
CA GLU A 39 13.90 44.76 8.89
C GLU A 39 14.51 43.36 9.14
N GLU A 40 15.12 43.18 10.31
CA GLU A 40 15.73 41.91 10.73
C GLU A 40 14.66 40.88 11.08
N LEU A 41 13.58 41.30 11.75
CA LEU A 41 12.39 40.48 11.99
C LEU A 41 11.77 39.98 10.68
N GLU A 42 11.61 40.87 9.69
CA GLU A 42 11.07 40.49 8.38
C GLU A 42 11.99 39.48 7.68
N LYS A 43 13.31 39.69 7.72
CA LYS A 43 14.29 38.76 7.17
C LYS A 43 14.24 37.39 7.86
N THR A 44 14.27 37.34 9.19
CA THR A 44 14.20 36.10 9.96
C THR A 44 12.88 35.37 9.73
N LEU A 45 11.75 36.08 9.66
CA LEU A 45 10.46 35.45 9.36
C LEU A 45 10.43 34.88 7.94
N LYS A 46 11.02 35.57 6.94
CA LYS A 46 11.16 35.05 5.58
C LYS A 46 12.10 33.84 5.52
N GLU A 47 13.22 33.87 6.23
CA GLU A 47 14.16 32.74 6.33
C GLU A 47 13.54 31.54 7.06
N MET A 48 12.74 31.76 8.10
CA MET A 48 11.96 30.71 8.76
C MET A 48 10.85 30.15 7.86
N GLN A 49 10.34 30.97 6.94
CA GLN A 49 9.37 30.58 5.91
C GLN A 49 10.02 29.94 4.68
N ALA A 50 11.36 29.90 4.58
CA ALA A 50 12.06 29.42 3.39
C ALA A 50 11.80 27.91 3.13
N GLU A 51 10.78 27.70 2.31
CA GLU A 51 10.55 26.75 1.20
C GLU A 51 10.78 25.24 1.34
N ASP A 52 11.48 24.70 2.35
CA ASP A 52 11.90 23.28 2.30
C ASP A 52 11.53 22.42 3.52
N ARG A 53 10.53 22.84 4.32
CA ARG A 53 10.01 22.01 5.43
C ARG A 53 8.65 21.37 5.11
N ASP A 54 8.49 20.87 3.90
CA ASP A 54 7.35 20.03 3.54
C ASP A 54 7.47 18.66 4.20
N LEU A 55 6.87 18.52 5.39
CA LEU A 55 6.73 17.21 6.03
C LEU A 55 5.72 16.36 5.24
N LYS A 56 6.23 15.34 4.53
CA LYS A 56 5.40 14.36 3.82
C LYS A 56 5.25 13.12 4.69
N VAL A 57 4.01 12.80 5.07
CA VAL A 57 3.67 11.58 5.84
C VAL A 57 2.85 10.65 4.96
N GLY A 58 3.34 9.44 4.74
CA GLY A 58 2.61 8.37 4.05
C GLY A 58 1.87 7.50 5.06
N ILE A 59 0.55 7.39 4.94
CA ILE A 59 -0.27 6.52 5.79
C ILE A 59 -0.75 5.32 4.97
N ILE A 60 -0.19 4.15 5.29
CA ILE A 60 -0.48 2.88 4.62
C ILE A 60 -1.11 1.89 5.59
N GLY A 61 -1.87 0.93 5.06
CA GLY A 61 -2.46 -0.15 5.86
C GLY A 61 -3.62 -0.81 5.13
N ARG A 62 -4.09 -1.94 5.64
CA ARG A 62 -5.20 -2.70 5.06
C ARG A 62 -6.47 -1.84 4.95
N VAL A 63 -7.34 -2.15 3.99
CA VAL A 63 -8.68 -1.58 3.93
C VAL A 63 -9.43 -1.90 5.24
N LYS A 64 -10.24 -0.96 5.74
CA LYS A 64 -10.95 -1.05 7.04
C LYS A 64 -10.05 -1.12 8.29
N ALA A 65 -8.80 -0.65 8.19
CA ALA A 65 -7.93 -0.45 9.35
C ALA A 65 -8.09 0.93 10.00
N ASP A 66 -9.24 1.59 9.82
CA ASP A 66 -9.60 2.88 10.43
C ASP A 66 -8.61 4.04 10.20
N LYS A 67 -7.85 4.00 9.10
CA LYS A 67 -6.87 5.05 8.74
C LYS A 67 -7.52 6.44 8.61
N SER A 68 -8.68 6.53 7.94
CA SER A 68 -9.42 7.79 7.80
C SER A 68 -9.95 8.29 9.14
N SER A 69 -10.40 7.38 10.02
CA SER A 69 -10.86 7.71 11.38
C SER A 69 -9.71 8.27 12.22
N LEU A 70 -8.52 7.66 12.13
CA LEU A 70 -7.31 8.14 12.80
C LEU A 70 -6.91 9.55 12.30
N LEU A 71 -6.98 9.79 10.99
CA LEU A 71 -6.73 11.11 10.41
C LEU A 71 -7.74 12.16 10.90
N ASN A 72 -9.04 11.84 10.90
CA ASN A 72 -10.07 12.74 11.44
C ASN A 72 -9.77 13.13 12.89
N ALA A 73 -9.35 12.18 13.73
CA ALA A 73 -8.97 12.47 15.11
C ALA A 73 -7.70 13.33 15.23
N LEU A 74 -6.67 13.07 14.42
CA LEU A 74 -5.36 13.72 14.55
C LEU A 74 -5.29 15.13 13.93
N ILE A 75 -5.84 15.33 12.74
CA ILE A 75 -5.64 16.56 11.95
C ILE A 75 -6.90 17.40 11.77
N PHE A 76 -8.09 16.82 12.06
CA PHE A 76 -9.37 17.51 11.93
C PHE A 76 -10.08 17.71 13.28
N GLU A 77 -9.36 17.62 14.39
CA GLU A 77 -9.91 17.80 15.75
C GLU A 77 -11.14 16.91 16.03
N GLY A 78 -11.19 15.72 15.41
CA GLY A 78 -12.32 14.80 15.52
C GLY A 78 -13.49 15.07 14.57
N VAL A 79 -13.42 16.12 13.75
CA VAL A 79 -14.42 16.40 12.71
C VAL A 79 -14.32 15.37 11.59
N GLU A 80 -15.46 14.82 11.18
CA GLU A 80 -15.55 13.78 10.15
C GLU A 80 -15.42 14.36 8.73
N VAL A 81 -14.23 14.85 8.39
CA VAL A 81 -13.92 15.41 7.07
C VAL A 81 -13.66 14.30 6.05
N LEU A 82 -12.89 13.28 6.43
CA LEU A 82 -12.61 12.12 5.57
C LEU A 82 -13.71 11.07 5.73
N PRO A 83 -14.10 10.38 4.63
CA PRO A 83 -15.11 9.34 4.69
C PRO A 83 -14.65 8.17 5.57
N LYS A 84 -15.52 7.80 6.53
CA LYS A 84 -15.33 6.70 7.47
C LYS A 84 -15.71 5.32 6.90
N ALA A 85 -16.19 5.29 5.65
CA ALA A 85 -16.96 4.18 5.10
C ALA A 85 -16.22 2.82 5.15
N ALA A 86 -16.93 1.81 5.68
CA ALA A 86 -16.51 0.41 5.73
C ALA A 86 -16.76 -0.35 4.40
N THR A 87 -17.31 0.33 3.39
CA THR A 87 -17.39 -0.13 2.01
C THR A 87 -16.04 0.13 1.34
N PRO A 88 -15.40 -0.88 0.71
CA PRO A 88 -14.09 -0.70 0.10
C PRO A 88 -14.25 0.13 -1.18
N MET A 89 -14.32 1.45 -1.04
CA MET A 89 -14.36 2.40 -2.15
C MET A 89 -12.99 3.09 -2.34
N THR A 90 -12.17 3.14 -1.28
CA THR A 90 -10.85 3.79 -1.27
C THR A 90 -9.76 2.85 -1.78
N ALA A 91 -9.70 2.69 -3.10
CA ALA A 91 -8.50 2.24 -3.81
C ALA A 91 -7.66 3.40 -4.36
N SER A 92 -8.21 4.63 -4.36
CA SER A 92 -7.55 5.81 -4.93
C SER A 92 -6.69 6.54 -3.90
N LEU A 93 -5.49 6.93 -4.33
CA LEU A 93 -4.56 7.76 -3.54
C LEU A 93 -5.24 9.09 -3.17
N THR A 94 -5.30 9.39 -1.87
CA THR A 94 -5.82 10.67 -1.37
C THR A 94 -4.66 11.48 -0.81
N ILE A 95 -4.50 12.71 -1.30
CA ILE A 95 -3.44 13.62 -0.86
C ILE A 95 -4.11 14.78 -0.13
N LEU A 96 -3.71 14.99 1.13
CA LEU A 96 -4.15 16.12 1.93
C LEU A 96 -3.00 17.13 2.01
N LYS A 97 -3.27 18.37 1.60
CA LYS A 97 -2.32 19.48 1.66
C LYS A 97 -2.93 20.62 2.46
N TYR A 98 -2.10 21.30 3.23
CA TYR A 98 -2.50 22.56 3.84
C TYR A 98 -2.71 23.62 2.76
N ALA A 99 -3.84 24.33 2.82
CA ALA A 99 -4.15 25.46 1.95
C ALA A 99 -4.96 26.50 2.74
N GLN A 100 -4.83 27.78 2.37
CA GLN A 100 -5.61 28.87 3.01
C GLN A 100 -7.12 28.75 2.74
N ASN A 101 -7.48 28.21 1.58
CA ASN A 101 -8.86 28.03 1.14
C ASN A 101 -9.11 26.54 0.88
N LEU A 102 -10.33 26.07 1.20
CA LEU A 102 -10.74 24.71 0.92
C LEU A 102 -10.89 24.49 -0.60
N SER A 103 -10.18 23.49 -1.12
CA SER A 103 -10.29 23.06 -2.52
C SER A 103 -10.18 21.54 -2.60
N ALA A 104 -10.71 20.98 -3.68
CA ALA A 104 -10.60 19.57 -4.02
C ALA A 104 -10.24 19.43 -5.49
N GLU A 105 -9.28 18.56 -5.79
CA GLU A 105 -8.84 18.23 -7.15
C GLU A 105 -9.01 16.73 -7.35
N VAL A 106 -9.53 16.34 -8.52
CA VAL A 106 -9.73 14.94 -8.88
C VAL A 106 -8.97 14.68 -10.17
N GLU A 107 -7.99 13.80 -10.09
CA GLU A 107 -7.23 13.33 -11.25
C GLU A 107 -7.88 12.04 -11.78
N PHE A 108 -8.36 12.09 -13.03
CA PHE A 108 -8.95 10.94 -13.70
C PHE A 108 -7.94 10.26 -14.61
N TYR A 109 -8.09 8.94 -14.79
CA TYR A 109 -7.30 8.21 -15.77
C TYR A 109 -7.51 8.77 -17.18
N SER A 110 -6.41 8.99 -17.87
CA SER A 110 -6.40 9.28 -19.30
C SER A 110 -6.71 8.02 -20.13
N PRO A 111 -7.11 8.17 -21.40
CA PRO A 111 -7.28 7.02 -22.30
C PRO A 111 -6.00 6.18 -22.44
N LYS A 112 -4.82 6.81 -22.29
CA LYS A 112 -3.52 6.13 -22.31
C LYS A 112 -3.35 5.24 -21.08
N ASP A 113 -3.67 5.74 -19.89
CA ASP A 113 -3.56 4.98 -18.63
C ASP A 113 -4.48 3.75 -18.66
N ILE A 114 -5.70 3.93 -19.20
CA ILE A 114 -6.65 2.82 -19.37
C ILE A 114 -6.10 1.77 -20.36
N ALA A 115 -5.45 2.20 -21.44
CA ALA A 115 -4.84 1.28 -22.40
C ALA A 115 -3.66 0.51 -21.80
N GLU A 116 -2.83 1.17 -20.99
CA GLU A 116 -1.74 0.54 -20.25
C GLU A 116 -2.27 -0.50 -19.26
N LEU A 117 -3.27 -0.16 -18.45
CA LEU A 117 -3.94 -1.10 -17.53
C LEU A 117 -4.50 -2.33 -18.23
N LYS A 118 -5.12 -2.16 -19.41
CA LYS A 118 -5.62 -3.30 -20.21
C LYS A 118 -4.49 -4.19 -20.70
N ASN A 119 -3.41 -3.60 -21.21
CA ASN A 119 -2.25 -4.36 -21.69
C ASN A 119 -1.57 -5.14 -20.55
N GLU A 120 -1.42 -4.52 -19.37
CA GLU A 120 -0.90 -5.19 -18.18
C GLU A 120 -1.81 -6.34 -17.73
N HIS A 121 -3.12 -6.12 -17.72
CA HIS A 121 -4.08 -7.17 -17.41
C HIS A 121 -3.99 -8.35 -18.38
N GLU A 122 -3.92 -8.07 -19.69
CA GLU A 122 -3.75 -9.13 -20.69
C GLU A 122 -2.44 -9.89 -20.52
N ARG A 123 -1.33 -9.20 -20.20
CA ARG A 123 -0.05 -9.85 -19.89
C ARG A 123 -0.17 -10.75 -18.67
N TYR A 124 -0.81 -10.26 -17.61
CA TYR A 124 -1.08 -11.04 -16.40
C TYR A 124 -1.90 -12.30 -16.72
N VAL A 125 -3.01 -12.18 -17.46
CA VAL A 125 -3.87 -13.31 -17.81
C VAL A 125 -3.11 -14.35 -18.64
N ARG A 126 -2.30 -13.91 -19.61
CA ARG A 126 -1.46 -14.81 -20.41
C ARG A 126 -0.49 -15.60 -19.53
N GLU A 127 0.24 -14.93 -18.64
CA GLU A 127 1.21 -15.58 -17.78
C GLU A 127 0.53 -16.49 -16.74
N PHE A 128 -0.59 -16.06 -16.18
CA PHE A 128 -1.39 -16.86 -15.28
C PHE A 128 -1.87 -18.16 -15.93
N ASN A 129 -2.45 -18.08 -17.13
CA ASN A 129 -2.91 -19.26 -17.85
C ASN A 129 -1.75 -20.19 -18.19
N ARG A 130 -0.60 -19.65 -18.60
CA ARG A 130 0.60 -20.46 -18.84
C ARG A 130 1.02 -21.22 -17.59
N ILE A 131 1.09 -20.56 -16.43
CA ILE A 131 1.45 -21.21 -15.16
C ILE A 131 0.44 -22.30 -14.79
N VAL A 132 -0.86 -22.00 -14.95
CA VAL A 132 -1.93 -22.97 -14.68
C VAL A 132 -1.83 -24.18 -15.60
N ASP A 133 -1.62 -23.98 -16.90
CA ASP A 133 -1.50 -25.05 -17.89
C ASP A 133 -0.28 -25.94 -17.62
N GLU A 134 0.86 -25.32 -17.29
CA GLU A 134 2.06 -26.05 -16.88
C GLU A 134 1.81 -26.91 -15.63
N GLU A 135 1.11 -26.37 -14.63
CA GLU A 135 0.81 -27.10 -13.40
C GLU A 135 -0.23 -28.22 -13.62
N VAL A 136 -1.26 -27.97 -14.43
CA VAL A 136 -2.25 -28.99 -14.82
C VAL A 136 -1.57 -30.12 -15.59
N LYS A 137 -0.65 -29.81 -16.51
CA LYS A 137 0.11 -30.82 -17.27
C LYS A 137 0.97 -31.67 -16.33
N LYS A 138 1.72 -31.05 -15.41
CA LYS A 138 2.50 -31.78 -14.39
C LYS A 138 1.63 -32.72 -13.55
N GLN A 139 0.44 -32.28 -13.15
CA GLN A 139 -0.48 -33.12 -12.38
C GLN A 139 -1.01 -34.31 -13.20
N LYS A 140 -1.38 -34.09 -14.47
CA LYS A 140 -1.82 -35.15 -15.38
C LYS A 140 -0.70 -36.17 -15.65
N GLU A 141 0.54 -35.73 -15.80
CA GLU A 141 1.71 -36.60 -15.96
C GLU A 141 1.98 -37.43 -14.70
N LYS A 142 1.92 -36.82 -13.51
CA LYS A 142 2.04 -37.57 -12.25
C LYS A 142 0.93 -38.61 -12.08
N GLN A 143 -0.29 -38.25 -12.47
CA GLN A 143 -1.44 -39.15 -12.39
C GLN A 143 -1.32 -40.30 -13.41
N SER A 144 -0.85 -40.02 -14.63
CA SER A 144 -0.66 -41.05 -15.66
C SER A 144 0.46 -42.03 -15.29
N LEU A 145 1.57 -41.54 -14.71
CA LEU A 145 2.63 -42.39 -14.16
C LEU A 145 2.12 -43.27 -13.00
N ALA A 146 1.34 -42.70 -12.08
CA ALA A 146 0.72 -43.47 -11.00
C ALA A 146 -0.26 -44.53 -11.52
N ASN A 147 -1.02 -44.25 -12.57
CA ASN A 147 -1.92 -45.20 -13.19
C ASN A 147 -1.16 -46.33 -13.91
N ARG A 148 -0.08 -46.02 -14.66
CA ARG A 148 0.79 -47.02 -15.28
C ARG A 148 1.45 -47.95 -14.25
N ALA A 149 1.97 -47.39 -13.16
CA ALA A 149 2.55 -48.19 -12.08
C ALA A 149 1.52 -49.14 -11.44
N LYS A 150 0.27 -48.69 -11.26
CA LYS A 150 -0.83 -49.54 -10.76
C LYS A 150 -1.19 -50.66 -11.75
N GLU A 151 -1.19 -50.38 -13.05
CA GLU A 151 -1.44 -51.39 -14.09
C GLU A 151 -0.32 -52.42 -14.17
N GLU A 152 0.95 -52.01 -14.08
CA GLU A 152 2.10 -52.92 -14.05
C GLU A 152 2.06 -53.85 -12.84
N ILE A 153 1.77 -53.32 -11.64
CA ILE A 153 1.61 -54.13 -10.42
C ILE A 153 0.45 -55.12 -10.57
N LYS A 154 -0.69 -54.68 -11.13
CA LYS A 154 -1.86 -55.54 -11.35
C LYS A 154 -1.56 -56.65 -12.37
N ASN A 155 -0.83 -56.33 -13.44
CA ASN A 155 -0.45 -57.30 -14.47
C ASN A 155 0.56 -58.33 -13.92
N PHE A 156 1.54 -57.90 -13.14
CA PHE A 156 2.49 -58.80 -12.48
C PHE A 156 1.79 -59.71 -11.45
N GLY A 157 0.87 -59.17 -10.65
CA GLY A 157 0.03 -59.95 -9.73
C GLY A 157 -0.84 -60.99 -10.44
N ASN A 158 -1.47 -60.61 -11.57
CA ASN A 158 -2.26 -61.52 -12.39
C ASN A 158 -1.40 -62.63 -13.04
N MET A 159 -0.17 -62.32 -13.45
CA MET A 159 0.76 -63.28 -14.03
C MET A 159 1.26 -64.29 -12.98
N LEU A 160 1.53 -63.84 -11.75
CA LEU A 160 1.83 -64.73 -10.62
C LEU A 160 0.65 -65.62 -10.23
N ASN A 161 -0.59 -65.13 -10.34
CA ASN A 161 -1.80 -65.94 -10.08
C ASN A 161 -2.08 -66.95 -11.21
N ARG A 162 -1.78 -66.62 -12.47
CA ARG A 162 -1.92 -67.56 -13.61
C ARG A 162 -0.98 -68.77 -13.52
N ASN A 163 0.18 -68.62 -12.89
CA ASN A 163 1.13 -69.72 -12.67
C ASN A 163 0.79 -70.62 -11.48
N LYS A 164 -0.31 -70.37 -10.74
CA LYS A 164 -0.76 -71.22 -9.63
C LYS A 164 -1.80 -72.27 -10.04
N ASN A 165 -1.97 -72.55 -11.33
CA ASN A 165 -2.78 -73.68 -11.76
C ASN A 165 -1.95 -74.69 -12.56
N PRO A 166 -1.29 -75.65 -11.89
CA PRO A 166 -0.86 -76.86 -12.56
C PRO A 166 -2.04 -77.84 -12.55
N GLU A 167 -2.67 -78.07 -13.70
CA GLU A 167 -3.23 -79.39 -13.96
C GLU A 167 -2.05 -80.38 -13.94
N VAL A 168 -2.05 -81.33 -13.00
CA VAL A 168 -2.20 -82.78 -13.24
C VAL A 168 -2.15 -83.46 -11.86
N ALA A 169 -3.29 -83.96 -11.38
CA ALA A 169 -3.32 -84.96 -10.31
C ALA A 169 -3.20 -86.36 -10.96
N PRO A 170 -2.36 -87.28 -10.45
CA PRO A 170 -2.23 -88.61 -11.02
C PRO A 170 -3.48 -89.46 -10.72
N LYS A 171 -4.04 -90.12 -11.72
CA LYS A 171 -5.11 -91.12 -11.55
C LYS A 171 -4.55 -92.33 -10.80
N GLU A 172 -5.05 -92.60 -9.60
CA GLU A 172 -4.84 -93.87 -8.91
C GLU A 172 -5.56 -95.01 -9.66
N ARG A 173 -4.80 -96.06 -9.96
CA ARG A 173 -5.32 -97.38 -10.31
C ARG A 173 -6.01 -97.96 -9.08
N VAL A 174 -7.24 -98.43 -9.24
CA VAL A 174 -7.81 -99.43 -8.36
C VAL A 174 -7.93 -100.72 -9.18
N LEU A 175 -7.11 -101.71 -8.82
CA LEU A 175 -7.23 -103.10 -9.22
C LEU A 175 -8.30 -103.80 -8.37
N SER A 176 -8.76 -104.96 -8.87
CA SER A 176 -9.45 -106.09 -8.19
C SER A 176 -10.97 -106.16 -8.36
N ASP A 177 -11.62 -107.27 -8.75
CA ASP A 177 -11.21 -108.66 -9.06
C ASP A 177 -12.24 -109.31 -10.01
N GLU A 178 -11.77 -110.11 -10.99
CA GLU A 178 -12.14 -111.53 -11.25
C GLU A 178 -11.25 -112.10 -12.37
#